data_AF-A0A522X8F6-F1
#
_entry.id   AF-A0A522X8F6-F1
#
_cell.length_a   1.000
_cell.length_b   1.000
_cell.length_c   1.000
_cell.angle_alpha   90.00
_cell.angle_beta   90.00
_cell.angle_gamma   90.00
#
_symmetry.space_group_name_H-M   'P 1'
#
loop_
_entity.id
_entity.type
_entity.pdbx_description
1 polymer ?
#
loop_
_entity_poly.entity_id
_entity_poly.type
_entity_poly.pdbx_seq_one_letter_code
_entity_poly.pdbx_strand_id
1 'polypeptide(L)'
;AVPPNHLDNFSMGKYGNMMANVDLETGEVSRVIGGFWPKTEVFLKHPLTGQAFDGFRLPGWSKVLEACRHGGAVFPLMKIQHWDFALTDQGPFILELNDIGGTELPQVHGYGLLTGEVREFLKRHANMQAHPWVRAL
;
A
#
# COMPACT_ATOMS: atom_id res chain seq x y z
N ALA A 1 13.40 -9.96 0.37
CA ALA A 1 13.87 -10.07 -1.03
C ALA A 1 14.95 -11.14 -1.11
N VAL A 2 14.95 -11.98 -2.15
CA VAL A 2 16.01 -12.96 -2.39
C VAL A 2 16.97 -12.38 -3.43
N PRO A 3 18.27 -12.17 -3.11
CA PRO A 3 19.22 -11.66 -4.09
C PRO A 3 19.48 -12.64 -5.25
N PRO A 4 19.68 -12.15 -6.49
CA PRO A 4 19.43 -10.78 -6.91
C PRO A 4 17.92 -10.53 -7.12
N ASN A 5 17.38 -9.47 -6.51
CA ASN A 5 16.02 -9.01 -6.75
C ASN A 5 16.09 -7.61 -7.36
N HIS A 6 15.54 -7.47 -8.56
CA HIS A 6 15.50 -6.22 -9.32
C HIS A 6 14.07 -5.67 -9.47
N LEU A 7 13.12 -6.23 -8.72
CA LEU A 7 11.72 -5.85 -8.73
C LEU A 7 11.37 -5.11 -7.45
N ASP A 8 10.65 -4.01 -7.62
CA ASP A 8 10.12 -3.15 -6.56
C ASP A 8 8.74 -3.61 -6.08
N ASN A 9 7.91 -4.15 -6.98
CA ASN A 9 6.56 -4.61 -6.65
C ASN A 9 6.52 -5.95 -5.89
N PHE A 10 5.36 -6.25 -5.30
CA PHE A 10 5.19 -7.47 -4.50
C PHE A 10 5.24 -8.77 -5.32
N SER A 11 4.76 -8.75 -6.58
CA SER A 11 4.67 -9.90 -7.49
C SER A 11 4.16 -11.19 -6.82
N MET A 12 3.13 -11.08 -5.97
CA MET A 12 2.59 -12.21 -5.18
C MET A 12 3.65 -12.94 -4.32
N GLY A 13 4.72 -12.24 -3.91
CA GLY A 13 5.85 -12.80 -3.16
C GLY A 13 6.85 -13.62 -3.98
N LYS A 14 6.70 -13.72 -5.30
CA LYS A 14 7.51 -14.60 -6.17
C LYS A 14 9.03 -14.36 -6.05
N TYR A 15 9.43 -13.12 -5.80
CA TYR A 15 10.84 -12.71 -5.73
C TYR A 15 11.27 -12.33 -4.29
N GLY A 16 10.45 -12.70 -3.31
CA GLY A 16 10.68 -12.43 -1.89
C GLY A 16 10.44 -10.99 -1.47
N ASN A 17 9.80 -10.16 -2.31
CA ASN A 17 9.20 -8.91 -1.85
C ASN A 17 8.10 -9.23 -0.82
N MET A 18 7.90 -8.33 0.13
CA MET A 18 6.99 -8.50 1.26
C MET A 18 5.94 -7.40 1.24
N MET A 19 4.81 -7.65 1.88
CA MET A 19 3.80 -6.63 2.19
C MET A 19 3.78 -6.40 3.68
N ALA A 20 3.75 -5.13 4.07
CA ALA A 20 3.70 -4.70 5.44
C ALA A 20 2.41 -3.90 5.66
N ASN A 21 1.76 -4.13 6.81
CA ASN A 21 0.76 -3.18 7.28
C ASN A 21 1.50 -1.97 7.86
N VAL A 22 1.02 -0.77 7.57
CA VAL A 22 1.66 0.47 8.05
C VAL A 22 0.63 1.29 8.79
N ASP A 23 0.95 1.67 10.03
CA ASP A 23 0.14 2.61 10.78
C ASP A 23 0.24 4.01 10.14
N LEU A 24 -0.91 4.57 9.74
CA LEU A 24 -0.94 5.83 8.99
C LEU A 24 -0.44 7.02 9.83
N GLU A 25 -0.61 7.01 11.15
CA GLU A 25 -0.23 8.12 12.01
C GLU A 25 1.29 8.13 12.27
N THR A 26 1.85 6.96 12.55
CA THR A 26 3.22 6.82 13.06
C THR A 26 4.23 6.34 12.01
N GLY A 27 3.75 5.73 10.92
CA GLY A 27 4.60 5.05 9.93
C GLY A 27 5.17 3.73 10.43
N GLU A 28 4.65 3.21 11.54
CA GLU A 28 5.12 1.96 12.14
C GLU A 28 4.66 0.75 11.34
N VAL A 29 5.60 -0.13 11.04
CA VAL A 29 5.36 -1.38 10.32
C VAL A 29 4.82 -2.43 11.30
N SER A 30 3.72 -3.05 10.91
CA SER A 30 3.13 -4.19 11.59
C SER A 30 2.86 -5.31 10.60
N ARG A 31 2.71 -6.54 11.09
CA ARG A 31 2.32 -7.75 10.34
C ARG A 31 2.91 -7.80 8.91
N VAL A 32 4.17 -8.18 8.80
CA VAL A 32 4.84 -8.33 7.50
C VAL A 32 4.60 -9.74 6.96
N ILE A 33 4.17 -9.84 5.70
CA ILE A 33 3.89 -11.11 5.03
C ILE A 33 4.60 -11.25 3.69
N GLY A 34 4.89 -12.49 3.30
CA GLY A 34 5.36 -12.85 1.97
C GLY A 34 4.49 -13.94 1.37
N GLY A 35 4.21 -13.86 0.07
CA GLY A 35 3.35 -14.79 -0.64
C GLY A 35 1.87 -14.74 -0.23
N PHE A 36 1.03 -15.39 -1.04
CA PHE A 36 -0.39 -15.61 -0.74
C PHE A 36 -0.66 -17.08 -0.39
N TRP A 37 -1.78 -17.34 0.29
CA TRP A 37 -2.24 -18.70 0.61
C TRP A 37 -2.20 -19.57 -0.67
N PRO A 38 -1.60 -20.78 -0.65
CA PRO A 38 -1.15 -21.54 0.53
C PRO A 38 0.28 -21.29 1.02
N LYS A 39 0.98 -20.32 0.45
CA LYS A 39 2.41 -20.06 0.69
C LYS A 39 2.67 -18.82 1.55
N THR A 40 1.64 -18.28 2.21
CA THR A 40 1.82 -17.09 3.05
C THR A 40 2.71 -17.41 4.23
N GLU A 41 3.76 -16.60 4.39
CA GLU A 41 4.65 -16.59 5.53
C GLU A 41 4.55 -15.24 6.25
N VAL A 42 4.61 -15.27 7.59
CA VAL A 42 4.65 -14.06 8.43
C VAL A 42 6.07 -13.86 8.91
N PHE A 43 6.61 -12.66 8.69
CA PHE A 43 7.99 -12.30 9.04
C PHE A 43 8.02 -11.39 10.26
N LEU A 44 8.83 -11.77 11.25
CA LEU A 44 9.15 -10.91 12.40
C LEU A 44 10.43 -10.09 12.19
N LYS A 45 11.29 -10.57 11.29
CA LYS A 45 12.58 -9.95 10.93
C LYS A 45 12.77 -10.00 9.43
N HIS A 46 13.48 -9.02 8.88
CA HIS A 46 13.83 -9.02 7.47
C HIS A 46 14.79 -10.18 7.18
N PRO A 47 14.51 -11.06 6.18
CA PRO A 47 15.26 -12.30 5.97
C PRO A 47 16.73 -12.08 5.59
N LEU A 48 17.07 -10.94 4.96
CA LEU A 48 18.45 -10.60 4.59
C LEU A 48 19.24 -9.86 5.68
N THR A 49 18.67 -8.80 6.26
CA THR A 49 19.40 -7.92 7.19
C THR A 49 19.26 -8.35 8.65
N GLY A 50 18.29 -9.23 8.96
CA GLY A 50 17.96 -9.64 10.33
C GLY A 50 17.27 -8.56 11.17
N GLN A 51 17.04 -7.37 10.60
CA GLN A 51 16.37 -6.25 11.29
C GLN A 51 14.96 -6.66 11.72
N ALA A 52 14.62 -6.42 12.99
CA ALA A 52 13.26 -6.63 13.49
C ALA A 52 12.30 -5.61 12.88
N PHE A 53 11.10 -6.09 12.53
CA PHE A 53 10.00 -5.23 12.09
C PHE A 53 9.24 -4.60 13.25
N ASP A 54 9.25 -5.24 14.41
CA ASP A 54 8.67 -4.68 15.64
C ASP A 54 9.31 -3.33 15.99
N GLY A 55 8.50 -2.29 16.15
CA GLY A 55 8.93 -0.92 16.36
C GLY A 55 9.64 -0.26 15.16
N PHE A 56 9.74 -0.92 13.99
CA PHE A 56 10.35 -0.32 12.81
C PHE A 56 9.41 0.72 12.20
N ARG A 57 9.93 1.92 11.97
CA ARG A 57 9.17 3.04 11.37
C ARG A 57 9.76 3.43 10.03
N LEU A 58 8.89 3.65 9.05
CA LEU A 58 9.29 4.07 7.72
C LEU A 58 9.95 5.46 7.76
N PRO A 59 11.20 5.61 7.27
CA PRO A 59 11.89 6.90 7.26
C PRO A 59 11.11 7.93 6.43
N GLY A 60 10.89 9.11 7.00
CA GLY A 60 10.24 10.22 6.28
C GLY A 60 8.75 10.01 6.00
N TRP A 61 8.06 9.11 6.71
CA TRP A 61 6.65 8.79 6.50
C TRP A 61 5.71 10.00 6.43
N SER A 62 5.89 10.99 7.30
CA SER A 62 5.07 12.22 7.27
C SER A 62 5.16 12.97 5.94
N LYS A 63 6.34 12.99 5.30
CA LYS A 63 6.56 13.59 3.98
C LYS A 63 5.90 12.78 2.87
N VAL A 64 5.84 11.44 3.00
CA VAL A 64 5.08 10.59 2.08
C VAL A 64 3.59 10.96 2.12
N LEU A 65 3.01 11.08 3.32
CA LEU A 65 1.61 11.47 3.48
C LEU A 65 1.33 12.89 2.95
N GLU A 66 2.24 13.83 3.18
CA GLU A 66 2.15 15.19 2.63
C GLU A 66 2.13 15.15 1.10
N ALA A 67 3.05 14.38 0.49
CA ALA A 67 3.10 14.20 -0.96
C ALA A 67 1.80 13.59 -1.51
N CYS A 68 1.24 12.56 -0.86
CA CYS A 68 -0.05 11.98 -1.25
C CYS A 68 -1.19 13.00 -1.18
N ARG A 69 -1.25 13.84 -0.14
CA ARG A 69 -2.28 14.89 -0.01
C ARG A 69 -2.15 15.95 -1.11
N HIS A 70 -0.93 16.40 -1.41
CA HIS A 70 -0.69 17.34 -2.51
C HIS A 70 -1.00 16.71 -3.87
N GLY A 71 -0.58 15.47 -4.11
CA GLY A 71 -0.87 14.71 -5.32
C GLY A 71 -2.37 14.55 -5.58
N GLY A 72 -3.16 14.34 -4.52
CA GLY A 72 -4.63 14.35 -4.57
C GLY A 72 -5.21 15.60 -5.23
N ALA A 73 -4.67 16.78 -4.91
CA ALA A 73 -5.10 18.05 -5.46
C ALA A 73 -4.60 18.29 -6.91
N VAL A 74 -3.41 17.78 -7.23
CA VAL A 74 -2.78 17.96 -8.56
C VAL A 74 -3.47 17.12 -9.64
N PHE A 75 -3.93 15.91 -9.31
CA PHE A 75 -4.61 15.01 -10.25
C PHE A 75 -6.09 14.82 -9.88
N PRO A 76 -6.93 15.87 -9.96
CA PRO A 76 -8.26 15.87 -9.39
C PRO A 76 -9.25 14.94 -10.10
N LEU A 77 -8.95 14.46 -11.30
CA LEU A 77 -9.77 13.50 -12.03
C LEU A 77 -9.49 12.05 -11.60
N MET A 78 -8.31 11.79 -11.04
CA MET A 78 -7.93 10.48 -10.51
C MET A 78 -8.26 10.44 -9.02
N LYS A 79 -9.49 10.02 -8.71
CA LYS A 79 -10.06 10.11 -7.37
C LYS A 79 -9.47 9.10 -6.38
N ILE A 80 -8.86 8.02 -6.87
CA ILE A 80 -8.08 7.05 -6.10
C ILE A 80 -6.71 6.98 -6.77
N GLN A 81 -5.66 7.14 -5.98
CA GLN A 81 -4.28 7.22 -6.45
C GLN A 81 -3.45 6.13 -5.78
N HIS A 82 -2.60 5.46 -6.55
CA HIS A 82 -1.70 4.43 -6.04
C HIS A 82 -0.27 4.89 -6.30
N TRP A 83 0.46 5.20 -5.24
CA TRP A 83 1.76 5.86 -5.32
C TRP A 83 2.88 4.92 -4.92
N ASP A 84 3.94 4.90 -5.71
CA ASP A 84 5.18 4.22 -5.38
C ASP A 84 6.24 5.24 -4.96
N PHE A 85 6.87 4.96 -3.82
CA PHE A 85 7.91 5.82 -3.24
C PHE A 85 9.19 5.02 -2.98
N ALA A 86 10.33 5.62 -3.32
CA ALA A 86 11.64 5.21 -2.83
C ALA A 86 11.96 5.99 -1.54
N LEU A 87 12.16 5.30 -0.42
CA LEU A 87 12.61 5.91 0.82
C LEU A 87 14.14 5.95 0.83
N THR A 88 14.72 7.15 0.88
CA THR A 88 16.18 7.37 0.80
C THR A 88 16.71 8.15 2.00
N ASP A 89 18.02 8.25 2.13
CA ASP A 89 18.71 9.09 3.11
C ASP A 89 18.48 10.60 2.87
N GLN A 90 18.13 10.99 1.64
CA GLN A 90 17.74 12.36 1.28
C GLN A 90 16.23 12.62 1.46
N GLY A 91 15.46 11.61 1.87
CA GLY A 91 14.00 11.64 2.01
C GLY A 91 13.26 10.78 0.98
N PRO A 92 11.92 10.78 1.01
CA PRO A 92 11.13 10.01 0.06
C PRO A 92 11.14 10.66 -1.34
N PHE A 93 11.34 9.86 -2.38
CA PHE A 93 11.18 10.23 -3.78
C PHE A 93 9.97 9.51 -4.38
N ILE A 94 9.16 10.25 -5.14
CA ILE A 94 8.08 9.67 -5.94
C ILE A 94 8.70 8.93 -7.12
N LEU A 95 8.31 7.67 -7.32
CA LEU A 95 8.72 6.85 -8.46
C LEU A 95 7.63 6.82 -9.53
N GLU A 96 6.41 6.48 -9.12
CA GLU A 96 5.29 6.24 -10.03
C GLU A 96 3.96 6.63 -9.38
N LEU A 97 3.02 7.03 -10.24
CA LEU A 97 1.61 7.20 -9.92
C LEU A 97 0.79 6.30 -10.84
N ASN A 98 0.18 5.27 -10.25
CA ASN A 98 -0.62 4.28 -10.94
C ASN A 98 -2.12 4.64 -10.88
N ASP A 99 -2.76 4.66 -12.05
CA ASP A 99 -4.20 4.89 -12.20
C ASP A 99 -5.04 3.68 -11.79
N ILE A 100 -4.44 2.49 -11.83
CA ILE A 100 -5.00 1.24 -11.32
C ILE A 100 -3.97 0.58 -10.40
N GLY A 101 -4.37 0.26 -9.18
CA GLY A 101 -3.53 -0.44 -8.21
C GLY A 101 -4.25 -1.60 -7.54
N GLY A 102 -3.46 -2.43 -6.85
CA GLY A 102 -3.96 -3.62 -6.16
C GLY A 102 -4.68 -3.25 -4.86
N THR A 103 -6.00 -3.04 -4.93
CA THR A 103 -6.84 -2.76 -3.75
C THR A 103 -6.99 -3.97 -2.82
N GLU A 104 -6.74 -5.17 -3.32
CA GLU A 104 -6.67 -6.40 -2.55
C GLU A 104 -5.46 -6.44 -1.61
N LEU A 105 -4.33 -5.83 -2.00
CA LEU A 105 -3.06 -5.90 -1.26
C LEU A 105 -3.16 -5.35 0.16
N PRO A 106 -3.71 -4.14 0.44
CA PRO A 106 -3.85 -3.67 1.81
C PRO A 106 -4.85 -4.51 2.63
N GLN A 107 -5.80 -5.20 1.99
CA GLN A 107 -6.87 -5.93 2.68
C GLN A 107 -6.42 -7.26 3.30
N VAL A 108 -5.28 -7.79 2.86
CA VAL A 108 -4.68 -9.05 3.35
C VAL A 108 -4.31 -8.98 4.83
N HIS A 109 -4.22 -7.77 5.37
CA HIS A 109 -3.93 -7.51 6.77
C HIS A 109 -5.19 -7.54 7.66
N GLY A 110 -6.35 -7.90 7.10
CA GLY A 110 -7.58 -8.14 7.85
C GLY A 110 -8.55 -6.96 7.91
N TYR A 111 -8.28 -5.89 7.15
CA TYR A 111 -9.11 -4.69 7.09
C TYR A 111 -9.75 -4.58 5.70
N GLY A 112 -11.08 -4.56 5.64
CA GLY A 112 -11.78 -4.35 4.37
C GLY A 112 -11.78 -2.88 3.95
N LEU A 113 -11.66 -2.62 2.64
CA LEU A 113 -11.68 -1.24 2.12
C LEU A 113 -13.09 -0.63 2.06
N LEU A 114 -14.17 -1.41 2.15
CA LEU A 114 -15.56 -0.91 2.11
C LEU A 114 -16.01 -0.31 3.46
N THR A 115 -15.21 0.60 4.01
CA THR A 115 -15.55 1.41 5.17
C THR A 115 -16.72 2.36 4.85
N GLY A 116 -17.33 2.96 5.87
CA GLY A 116 -18.38 3.96 5.66
C GLY A 116 -17.92 5.12 4.75
N GLU A 117 -16.70 5.60 4.96
CA GLU A 117 -16.10 6.67 4.14
C GLU A 117 -15.96 6.25 2.67
N VAL A 118 -15.41 5.06 2.40
CA VAL A 118 -15.22 4.56 1.04
C VAL A 118 -16.55 4.30 0.35
N ARG A 119 -17.56 3.80 1.08
CA ARG A 119 -18.93 3.63 0.53
C ARG A 119 -19.52 4.95 0.08
N GLU A 120 -19.45 5.98 0.92
CA GLU A 120 -19.96 7.32 0.58
C GLU A 120 -19.14 7.99 -0.52
N PHE A 121 -17.85 7.71 -0.60
CA PHE A 121 -17.02 8.11 -1.72
C PHE A 121 -17.45 7.44 -3.04
N LEU A 122 -17.66 6.11 -3.04
CA LEU A 122 -18.09 5.37 -4.21
C LEU A 122 -19.48 5.81 -4.68
N LYS A 123 -20.44 6.04 -3.78
CA LYS A 123 -21.76 6.58 -4.12
C LYS A 123 -21.68 7.94 -4.80
N ARG A 124 -20.70 8.77 -4.45
CA ARG A 124 -20.53 10.11 -5.04
C ARG A 124 -19.82 10.10 -6.39
N HIS A 125 -18.91 9.15 -6.63
CA HIS A 125 -17.96 9.25 -7.74
C HIS A 125 -17.92 8.05 -8.70
N ALA A 126 -18.46 6.89 -8.32
CA ALA A 126 -18.43 5.71 -9.17
C ALA A 126 -19.37 5.86 -10.38
N ASN A 127 -18.98 5.24 -11.50
CA ASN A 127 -19.87 5.07 -12.64
C ASN A 127 -20.94 4.01 -12.33
N MET A 128 -22.10 4.43 -11.81
CA MET A 128 -23.20 3.52 -11.45
C MET A 128 -23.88 2.83 -12.64
N GLN A 129 -23.65 3.29 -13.88
CA GLN A 129 -24.13 2.57 -15.06
C GLN A 129 -23.27 1.33 -15.31
N ALA A 130 -21.94 1.48 -15.23
CA ALA A 130 -20.99 0.38 -15.33
C ALA A 130 -21.01 -0.53 -14.10
N HIS A 131 -21.33 0.02 -12.91
CA HIS A 131 -21.30 -0.68 -11.63
C HIS A 131 -22.59 -0.49 -10.81
N PRO A 132 -23.71 -1.13 -11.19
CA PRO A 132 -25.01 -0.92 -10.54
C PRO A 132 -25.06 -1.28 -9.05
N TRP A 133 -24.19 -2.22 -8.62
CA TRP A 133 -24.11 -2.68 -7.24
C TRP A 133 -23.78 -1.56 -6.24
N VAL A 134 -23.14 -0.47 -6.68
CA VAL A 134 -22.81 0.68 -5.83
C VAL A 134 -24.07 1.32 -5.23
N ARG A 135 -25.23 1.20 -5.89
CA ARG A 135 -26.51 1.72 -5.39
C ARG A 135 -26.97 1.04 -4.11
N ALA A 136 -26.49 -0.18 -3.84
CA ALA A 136 -26.88 -0.98 -2.69
C ALA A 136 -25.86 -0.90 -1.53
N LEU A 137 -24.79 -0.11 -1.67
CA LEU A 137 -23.78 0.10 -0.61
C LEU A 137 -24.31 0.91 0.58
#